data_AF-A0A3Q2NUY7-F1
#
_entry.id   AF-A0A3Q2NUY7-F1
#
_cell.length_a   1.000
_cell.length_b   1.000
_cell.length_c   1.000
_cell.angle_alpha   90.00
_cell.angle_beta   90.00
_cell.angle_gamma   90.00
#
_symmetry.space_group_name_H-M   'P 1'
#
loop_
_entity.id
_entity.type
_entity.pdbx_description
1 polymer ?
#
loop_
_entity_poly.entity_id
_entity_poly.type
_entity_poly.pdbx_seq_one_letter_code
_entity_poly.pdbx_strand_id
1 'polypeptide(L)'
;MEKKWEEIYHYLSQHTFPKEYRKSQKQNLRRYSAKFTIKEGELYFGSRKVVKTKEEAKEIFKELHKSPTGAHMGVVKTRTAMCARFYWHGISVDVDKWVLECDNCQRVGKPLSCGQKPKHVKVEWDNCESVGEPLTCGQKCKRVKRPAALKSVMAQSFLMEVCVDSVESAVNAERGGASRLELCSSLLEGGLTPSLGLLQVVKQYIKIPVYVMIRPRGGDFLYSDQEVEVMKKDIELMKTQGADGVVLGALTEDGRVDANLCMELIAAVRPLPLTFHRAFDMVHDPAVALETLISLGFERVLTSGCDSSALEGVPVIKRLIDQAKGRIIVMPGGGITERNLQRILEGTGAEEFHCSARSSRDSAMKFRNTCVTMGATISAPEYGLKVADVSKVRSLNAIAKNTL
;
A
#
# COMPACT_ATOMS: atom_id res chain seq x y z
N MET A 1 1.25 17.63 16.45
CA MET A 1 0.03 17.92 15.66
C MET A 1 -0.14 19.42 15.56
N GLU A 2 -0.14 20.11 16.70
CA GLU A 2 -0.33 21.57 16.85
C GLU A 2 0.62 22.44 16.01
N LYS A 3 1.93 22.29 16.17
CA LYS A 3 2.96 23.07 15.44
C LYS A 3 2.79 23.05 13.92
N LYS A 4 2.34 21.92 13.35
CA LYS A 4 2.15 21.77 11.90
C LYS A 4 1.01 22.65 11.37
N TRP A 5 -0.07 22.79 12.12
CA TRP A 5 -1.22 23.59 11.71
C TRP A 5 -0.93 25.09 11.82
N GLU A 6 -0.17 25.48 12.84
CA GLU A 6 0.33 26.84 12.99
C GLU A 6 1.23 27.25 11.82
N GLU A 7 2.14 26.37 11.40
CA GLU A 7 3.01 26.62 10.25
C GLU A 7 2.22 26.80 8.94
N ILE A 8 1.20 25.97 8.71
CA ILE A 8 0.33 26.08 7.53
C ILE A 8 -0.49 27.38 7.60
N TYR A 9 -1.06 27.70 8.76
CA TYR A 9 -1.83 28.91 8.95
C TYR A 9 -0.97 30.17 8.76
N HIS A 10 0.24 30.18 9.32
CA HIS A 10 1.20 31.28 9.15
C HIS A 10 1.60 31.44 7.69
N TYR A 11 1.93 30.33 7.01
CA TYR A 11 2.29 30.38 5.60
C TYR A 11 1.14 30.88 4.71
N LEU A 12 -0.10 30.45 4.96
CA LEU A 12 -1.26 30.90 4.19
C LEU A 12 -1.69 32.35 4.48
N SER A 13 -1.39 32.87 5.67
CA SER A 13 -1.74 34.23 6.06
C SER A 13 -0.67 35.26 5.72
N GLN A 14 0.61 34.89 5.84
CA GLN A 14 1.74 35.81 5.68
C GLN A 14 2.59 35.54 4.42
N HIS A 15 2.38 34.41 3.75
CA HIS A 15 3.20 33.94 2.62
C HIS A 15 4.70 33.85 2.93
N THR A 16 5.04 33.67 4.21
CA THR A 16 6.40 33.54 4.73
C THR A 16 6.68 32.13 5.18
N PHE A 17 7.94 31.70 5.02
CA PHE A 17 8.43 30.43 5.53
C PHE A 17 9.15 30.65 6.87
N PRO A 18 9.11 29.67 7.80
CA PRO A 18 9.98 29.70 8.97
C PRO A 18 11.45 29.88 8.56
N LYS A 19 12.20 30.71 9.29
CA LYS A 19 13.59 31.07 8.94
C LYS A 19 14.50 29.84 8.88
N GLU A 20 14.24 28.86 9.74
CA GLU A 20 14.97 27.60 9.84
C GLU A 20 14.76 26.66 8.64
N TYR A 21 13.76 26.93 7.78
CA TYR A 21 13.35 25.96 6.76
C TYR A 21 14.32 25.92 5.57
N ARG A 22 14.78 24.71 5.26
CA ARG A 22 15.53 24.37 4.04
C ARG A 22 14.63 24.41 2.81
N LYS A 23 15.24 24.36 1.61
CA LYS A 23 14.53 24.46 0.32
C LYS A 23 13.43 23.41 0.18
N SER A 24 13.70 22.13 0.49
CA SER A 24 12.66 21.08 0.49
C SER A 24 11.55 21.32 1.51
N GLN A 25 11.88 21.79 2.72
CA GLN A 25 10.90 22.03 3.78
C GLN A 25 9.95 23.16 3.38
N LYS A 26 10.49 24.20 2.74
CA LYS A 26 9.69 25.28 2.14
C LYS A 26 8.81 24.74 1.02
N GLN A 27 9.35 23.92 0.13
CA GLN A 27 8.59 23.30 -0.95
C GLN A 27 7.45 22.40 -0.41
N ASN A 28 7.76 21.57 0.58
CA ASN A 28 6.81 20.70 1.26
C ASN A 28 5.71 21.48 1.97
N LEU A 29 6.06 22.54 2.71
CA LEU A 29 5.09 23.40 3.37
C LEU A 29 4.20 24.09 2.34
N ARG A 30 4.77 24.64 1.26
CA ARG A 30 4.01 25.26 0.17
C ARG A 30 3.02 24.28 -0.47
N ARG A 31 3.52 23.11 -0.89
CA ARG A 31 2.73 22.05 -1.55
C ARG A 31 1.61 21.55 -0.65
N TYR A 32 1.92 21.30 0.62
CA TYR A 32 0.94 20.80 1.56
C TYR A 32 -0.09 21.88 1.91
N SER A 33 0.34 23.13 2.13
CA SER A 33 -0.54 24.26 2.46
C SER A 33 -1.52 24.61 1.34
N ALA A 34 -1.17 24.36 0.07
CA ALA A 34 -2.07 24.58 -1.07
C ALA A 34 -3.39 23.79 -0.99
N LYS A 35 -3.45 22.74 -0.15
CA LYS A 35 -4.67 21.95 0.10
C LYS A 35 -5.61 22.58 1.12
N PHE A 36 -5.18 23.67 1.74
CA PHE A 36 -5.89 24.31 2.83
C PHE A 36 -6.31 25.74 2.47
N THR A 37 -7.36 26.21 3.11
CA THR A 37 -7.86 27.57 2.99
C THR A 37 -8.16 28.14 4.37
N ILE A 38 -8.04 29.45 4.54
CA ILE A 38 -8.46 30.14 5.76
C ILE A 38 -9.83 30.76 5.50
N LYS A 39 -10.82 30.45 6.35
CA LYS A 39 -12.16 31.07 6.34
C LYS A 39 -12.50 31.49 7.75
N GLU A 40 -12.87 32.76 7.93
CA GLU A 40 -13.26 33.31 9.24
C GLU A 40 -12.20 33.08 10.35
N GLY A 41 -10.92 33.13 10.00
CA GLY A 41 -9.81 32.89 10.94
C GLY A 41 -9.54 31.41 11.27
N GLU A 42 -10.27 30.48 10.66
CA GLU A 42 -10.11 29.05 10.86
C GLU A 42 -9.54 28.34 9.62
N LEU A 43 -8.80 27.27 9.83
CA LEU A 43 -8.16 26.49 8.78
C LEU A 43 -9.11 25.39 8.28
N TYR A 44 -9.23 25.25 6.97
CA TYR A 44 -10.08 24.26 6.30
C TYR A 44 -9.28 23.41 5.31
N PHE A 45 -9.58 22.12 5.23
CA PHE A 45 -9.14 21.21 4.16
C PHE A 45 -10.35 20.89 3.26
N GLY A 46 -10.40 21.50 2.08
CA GLY A 46 -11.61 21.51 1.26
C GLY A 46 -12.78 22.20 2.00
N SER A 47 -13.85 21.45 2.26
CA SER A 47 -15.01 21.92 3.04
C SER A 47 -14.93 21.58 4.54
N ARG A 48 -13.86 20.92 5.00
CA ARG A 48 -13.77 20.34 6.35
C ARG A 48 -12.94 21.21 7.28
N LYS A 49 -13.41 21.46 8.50
CA LYS A 49 -12.67 22.23 9.51
C LYS A 49 -11.46 21.42 10.00
N VAL A 50 -10.28 22.02 10.01
CA VAL A 50 -9.07 21.40 10.56
C VAL A 50 -9.10 21.47 12.08
N VAL A 51 -8.88 20.33 12.73
CA VAL A 51 -8.80 20.21 14.18
C VAL A 51 -7.33 20.25 14.60
N LYS A 52 -6.99 21.17 15.51
CA LYS A 52 -5.58 21.53 15.77
C LYS A 52 -4.91 20.61 16.78
N THR A 53 -5.67 20.13 17.77
CA THR A 53 -5.16 19.33 18.90
C THR A 53 -5.89 17.99 19.00
N LYS A 54 -5.26 16.99 19.66
CA LYS A 54 -5.90 15.69 19.87
C LYS A 54 -7.00 15.77 20.92
N GLU A 55 -6.88 16.72 21.84
CA GLU A 55 -7.83 17.03 22.90
C GLU A 55 -9.13 17.54 22.27
N GLU A 56 -9.04 18.55 21.39
CA GLU A 56 -10.17 19.07 20.61
C GLU A 56 -10.81 17.96 19.76
N ALA A 57 -10.00 17.11 19.10
CA ALA A 57 -10.50 15.99 18.31
C ALA A 57 -11.29 14.97 19.14
N LYS A 58 -10.83 14.68 20.37
CA LYS A 58 -11.53 13.81 21.32
C LYS A 58 -12.80 14.45 21.87
N GLU A 59 -12.83 15.76 22.08
CA GLU A 59 -14.02 16.49 22.50
C GLU A 59 -15.10 16.45 21.42
N ILE A 60 -14.74 16.79 20.18
CA ILE A 60 -15.62 16.69 19.01
C ILE A 60 -16.14 15.26 18.86
N PHE A 61 -15.27 14.25 19.03
CA PHE A 61 -15.71 12.85 19.04
C PHE A 61 -16.74 12.60 20.13
N LYS A 62 -16.47 12.97 21.39
CA LYS A 62 -17.40 12.75 22.52
C LYS A 62 -18.74 13.43 22.27
N GLU A 63 -18.76 14.65 21.76
CA GLU A 63 -19.98 15.40 21.46
C GLU A 63 -20.82 14.70 20.39
N LEU A 64 -20.22 14.40 19.23
CA LEU A 64 -20.91 13.73 18.12
C LEU A 64 -21.32 12.30 18.44
N HIS A 65 -20.55 11.61 19.27
CA HIS A 65 -20.76 10.21 19.61
C HIS A 65 -21.77 10.01 20.74
N LYS A 66 -21.85 10.94 21.70
CA LYS A 66 -22.80 10.90 22.84
C LYS A 66 -24.11 11.65 22.58
N SER A 67 -24.20 12.44 21.52
CA SER A 67 -25.42 13.17 21.16
C SER A 67 -26.62 12.20 20.99
N PRO A 68 -27.85 12.60 21.34
CA PRO A 68 -29.07 11.83 21.09
C PRO A 68 -29.24 11.39 19.63
N THR A 69 -28.69 12.17 18.68
CA THR A 69 -28.66 11.84 17.25
C THR A 69 -27.48 10.95 16.82
N GLY A 70 -26.41 10.89 17.63
CA GLY A 70 -25.17 10.14 17.36
C GLY A 70 -25.19 8.67 17.80
N ALA A 71 -26.18 8.28 18.60
CA ALA A 71 -26.63 6.93 18.97
C ALA A 71 -25.66 5.77 18.71
N HIS A 72 -24.43 5.83 19.25
CA HIS A 72 -23.41 4.76 19.23
C HIS A 72 -23.41 3.92 17.93
N MET A 73 -23.48 4.58 16.77
CA MET A 73 -23.87 3.99 15.48
C MET A 73 -22.85 3.00 14.86
N GLY A 74 -21.83 2.60 15.61
CA GLY A 74 -20.71 1.79 15.17
C GLY A 74 -19.66 2.58 14.39
N VAL A 75 -18.48 1.96 14.29
CA VAL A 75 -17.25 2.56 13.75
C VAL A 75 -17.46 3.24 12.40
N VAL A 76 -18.11 2.55 11.46
CA VAL A 76 -18.28 3.03 10.08
C VAL A 76 -19.08 4.33 10.03
N LYS A 77 -20.22 4.40 10.73
CA LYS A 77 -21.09 5.58 10.69
C LYS A 77 -20.48 6.76 11.43
N THR A 78 -19.87 6.51 12.58
CA THR A 78 -19.16 7.55 13.34
C THR A 78 -18.00 8.13 12.53
N ARG A 79 -17.17 7.28 11.92
CA ARG A 79 -16.08 7.73 11.04
C ARG A 79 -16.59 8.54 9.86
N THR A 80 -17.62 8.08 9.17
CA THR A 80 -18.20 8.82 8.03
C THR A 80 -18.69 10.21 8.45
N ALA A 81 -19.40 10.31 9.57
CA ALA A 81 -19.91 11.59 10.08
C ALA A 81 -18.78 12.57 10.43
N MET A 82 -17.71 12.09 11.08
CA MET A 82 -16.57 12.93 11.45
C MET A 82 -15.76 13.35 10.24
N CYS A 83 -15.42 12.42 9.34
CA CYS A 83 -14.65 12.68 8.13
C CYS A 83 -15.35 13.60 7.13
N ALA A 84 -16.68 13.76 7.24
CA ALA A 84 -17.46 14.69 6.43
C ALA A 84 -17.30 16.16 6.87
N ARG A 85 -16.99 16.42 8.15
CA ARG A 85 -17.00 17.78 8.74
C ARG A 85 -15.63 18.24 9.22
N PHE A 86 -14.78 17.29 9.62
CA PHE A 86 -13.50 17.58 10.26
C PHE A 86 -12.34 16.93 9.54
N TYR A 87 -11.16 17.50 9.72
CA TYR A 87 -9.90 16.98 9.21
C TYR A 87 -8.80 17.09 10.27
N TRP A 88 -8.13 15.98 10.51
CA TRP A 88 -6.78 15.96 11.07
C TRP A 88 -6.04 14.75 10.50
N HIS A 89 -4.72 14.77 10.61
CA HIS A 89 -3.91 13.65 10.15
C HIS A 89 -4.23 12.40 10.98
N GLY A 90 -4.71 11.33 10.32
CA GLY A 90 -5.04 10.07 10.98
C GLY A 90 -6.47 9.95 11.51
N ILE A 91 -7.40 10.86 11.16
CA ILE A 91 -8.80 10.86 11.63
C ILE A 91 -9.48 9.48 11.60
N SER A 92 -9.32 8.70 10.53
CA SER A 92 -9.91 7.36 10.45
C SER A 92 -9.38 6.40 11.51
N VAL A 93 -8.06 6.43 11.76
CA VAL A 93 -7.39 5.53 12.71
C VAL A 93 -7.77 5.89 14.14
N ASP A 94 -7.76 7.19 14.46
CA ASP A 94 -8.13 7.69 15.78
C ASP A 94 -9.60 7.38 16.10
N VAL A 95 -10.53 7.62 15.15
CA VAL A 95 -11.96 7.36 15.37
C VAL A 95 -12.24 5.87 15.52
N ASP A 96 -11.65 5.02 14.68
CA ASP A 96 -11.81 3.56 14.79
C ASP A 96 -11.34 3.08 16.17
N LYS A 97 -10.19 3.58 16.66
CA LYS A 97 -9.68 3.28 17.99
C LYS A 97 -10.62 3.77 19.11
N TRP A 98 -11.08 5.02 19.07
CA TRP A 98 -11.92 5.58 20.15
C TRP A 98 -13.28 4.89 20.24
N VAL A 99 -13.85 4.44 19.13
CA VAL A 99 -15.08 3.63 19.15
C VAL A 99 -14.82 2.24 19.73
N LEU A 100 -13.66 1.63 19.45
CA LEU A 100 -13.26 0.35 20.06
C LEU A 100 -13.05 0.47 21.59
N GLU A 101 -12.57 1.62 22.06
CA GLU A 101 -12.40 1.93 23.49
C GLU A 101 -13.70 2.35 24.19
N CYS A 102 -14.82 2.48 23.47
CA CYS A 102 -16.08 2.95 24.05
C CYS A 102 -16.91 1.80 24.67
N ASP A 103 -17.05 1.81 26.00
CA ASP A 103 -17.84 0.83 26.77
C ASP A 103 -19.26 0.62 26.24
N ASN A 104 -19.99 1.70 25.91
CA ASN A 104 -21.35 1.59 25.38
C ASN A 104 -21.36 0.89 24.01
N CYS A 105 -20.44 1.21 23.11
CA CYS A 105 -20.32 0.51 21.83
C CYS A 105 -19.93 -0.96 22.01
N GLN A 106 -19.10 -1.28 23.00
CA GLN A 106 -18.73 -2.66 23.31
C GLN A 106 -19.88 -3.46 23.94
N ARG A 107 -20.71 -2.84 24.78
CA ARG A 107 -21.88 -3.47 25.43
C ARG A 107 -23.07 -3.66 24.48
N VAL A 108 -23.29 -2.73 23.54
CA VAL A 108 -24.48 -2.74 22.67
C VAL A 108 -24.34 -3.72 21.48
N GLY A 109 -23.13 -4.24 21.21
CA GLY A 109 -22.91 -5.31 20.24
C GLY A 109 -23.17 -4.91 18.78
N LYS A 110 -22.72 -5.76 17.84
CA LYS A 110 -22.85 -5.52 16.38
C LYS A 110 -24.33 -5.31 16.01
N PRO A 111 -24.64 -4.44 15.02
CA PRO A 111 -25.99 -4.33 14.49
C PRO A 111 -26.50 -5.71 14.08
N LEU A 112 -27.75 -6.03 14.44
CA LEU A 112 -28.42 -7.23 13.96
C LEU A 112 -28.36 -7.25 12.43
N SER A 113 -27.72 -8.27 11.86
CA SER A 113 -27.82 -8.54 10.43
C SER A 113 -29.28 -8.83 10.11
N CYS A 114 -29.86 -8.15 9.11
CA CYS A 114 -31.16 -8.52 8.54
C CYS A 114 -31.13 -10.03 8.22
N GLY A 115 -31.91 -10.82 8.98
CA GLY A 115 -31.96 -12.28 8.84
C GLY A 115 -31.91 -13.10 10.15
N GLN A 116 -31.74 -12.49 11.32
CA GLN A 116 -31.93 -13.20 12.59
C GLN A 116 -33.37 -13.04 13.07
N LYS A 117 -34.08 -14.17 13.20
CA LYS A 117 -35.37 -14.19 13.91
C LYS A 117 -35.13 -13.73 15.36
N PRO A 118 -35.98 -12.86 15.92
CA PRO A 118 -35.86 -12.48 17.32
C PRO A 118 -35.83 -13.74 18.18
N LYS A 119 -34.88 -13.83 19.11
CA LYS A 119 -34.97 -14.84 20.16
C LYS A 119 -36.15 -14.45 21.04
N HIS A 120 -37.15 -15.31 21.13
CA HIS A 120 -38.21 -15.16 22.13
C HIS A 120 -37.56 -15.13 23.51
N VAL A 121 -37.70 -14.01 24.21
CA VAL A 121 -37.50 -13.95 25.65
C VAL A 121 -38.76 -14.56 26.24
N LYS A 122 -38.63 -15.69 26.96
CA LYS A 122 -39.70 -16.15 27.84
C LYS A 122 -39.79 -15.12 28.96
N VAL A 123 -40.82 -14.29 28.91
CA VAL A 123 -41.24 -13.51 30.07
C VAL A 123 -42.36 -14.31 30.70
N GLU A 124 -42.15 -14.80 31.92
CA GLU A 124 -43.25 -15.33 32.72
C GLU A 124 -44.16 -14.14 33.06
N TRP A 125 -45.34 -14.13 32.46
CA TRP A 125 -46.43 -13.25 32.82
C TRP A 125 -47.53 -14.16 33.38
N ASP A 126 -47.69 -14.11 34.69
CA ASP A 126 -48.90 -14.59 35.34
C ASP A 126 -50.09 -13.76 34.84
N ASN A 127 -51.12 -14.47 34.37
CA ASN A 127 -52.46 -14.01 34.01
C ASN A 127 -52.60 -13.04 32.80
N CYS A 128 -53.07 -13.58 31.68
CA CYS A 128 -53.98 -12.85 30.79
C CYS A 128 -54.82 -13.85 29.96
N GLU A 129 -56.12 -13.90 30.24
CA GLU A 129 -57.12 -14.64 29.48
C GLU A 129 -57.46 -13.92 28.16
N SER A 130 -57.76 -14.72 27.12
CA SER A 130 -58.42 -14.37 25.86
C SER A 130 -57.65 -13.50 24.83
N VAL A 131 -57.25 -14.09 23.69
CA VAL A 131 -57.86 -13.91 22.34
C VAL A 131 -56.97 -14.48 21.20
N GLY A 132 -57.60 -15.26 20.30
CA GLY A 132 -57.30 -15.29 18.86
C GLY A 132 -56.31 -16.36 18.32
N GLU A 133 -56.80 -17.24 17.44
CA GLU A 133 -56.03 -18.28 16.73
C GLU A 133 -55.01 -17.71 15.71
N PRO A 134 -53.85 -18.38 15.46
CA PRO A 134 -52.89 -17.95 14.46
C PRO A 134 -53.09 -18.60 13.07
N LEU A 135 -53.07 -17.77 12.03
CA LEU A 135 -53.06 -18.16 10.62
C LEU A 135 -51.75 -18.87 10.24
N THR A 136 -51.86 -20.01 9.55
CA THR A 136 -50.72 -20.76 9.00
C THR A 136 -50.35 -20.30 7.59
N CYS A 137 -49.06 -20.09 7.32
CA CYS A 137 -48.53 -20.12 5.96
C CYS A 137 -47.34 -21.07 5.87
N GLY A 138 -47.61 -22.28 5.39
CA GLY A 138 -46.62 -23.21 4.88
C GLY A 138 -46.42 -22.95 3.40
N GLN A 139 -45.19 -22.62 3.00
CA GLN A 139 -44.66 -22.89 1.67
C GLN A 139 -43.12 -22.87 1.73
N LYS A 140 -42.54 -24.03 1.38
CA LYS A 140 -41.10 -24.33 1.43
C LYS A 140 -40.35 -23.53 0.37
N CYS A 141 -39.51 -22.58 0.78
CA CYS A 141 -38.47 -22.02 -0.09
C CYS A 141 -37.19 -22.87 0.06
N LYS A 142 -36.82 -23.62 -0.99
CA LYS A 142 -35.62 -24.47 -1.01
C LYS A 142 -34.37 -23.59 -0.89
N ARG A 143 -33.76 -23.56 0.30
CA ARG A 143 -32.44 -22.95 0.52
C ARG A 143 -31.37 -23.89 -0.04
N VAL A 144 -30.69 -23.45 -1.10
CA VAL A 144 -29.43 -24.02 -1.56
C VAL A 144 -28.43 -23.97 -0.41
N LYS A 145 -27.90 -25.12 0.01
CA LYS A 145 -26.86 -25.21 1.04
C LYS A 145 -25.62 -24.47 0.54
N ARG A 146 -25.27 -23.33 1.14
CA ARG A 146 -23.89 -22.83 1.09
C ARG A 146 -23.03 -23.78 1.95
N PRO A 147 -21.94 -24.36 1.43
CA PRO A 147 -21.04 -25.12 2.26
C PRO A 147 -20.44 -24.20 3.33
N ALA A 148 -20.33 -24.72 4.54
CA ALA A 148 -19.50 -24.15 5.58
C ALA A 148 -18.10 -23.92 5.00
N ALA A 149 -17.50 -22.76 5.28
CA ALA A 149 -16.17 -22.44 4.86
C ALA A 149 -15.20 -23.54 5.32
N LEU A 150 -14.77 -24.39 4.38
CA LEU A 150 -13.54 -25.12 4.54
C LEU A 150 -12.46 -24.06 4.71
N LYS A 151 -11.87 -23.99 5.90
CA LYS A 151 -10.47 -23.57 6.00
C LYS A 151 -9.70 -24.63 5.21
N SER A 152 -9.56 -24.37 3.91
CA SER A 152 -8.60 -25.08 3.07
C SER A 152 -7.26 -24.94 3.78
N VAL A 153 -6.65 -26.07 4.13
CA VAL A 153 -5.22 -26.14 4.36
C VAL A 153 -4.59 -25.82 3.01
N MET A 154 -4.55 -24.54 2.64
CA MET A 154 -3.65 -24.09 1.58
C MET A 154 -2.27 -24.30 2.18
N ALA A 155 -1.50 -25.20 1.57
CA ALA A 155 -0.08 -25.33 1.86
C ALA A 155 0.50 -23.91 1.95
N GLN A 156 1.17 -23.58 3.06
CA GLN A 156 1.95 -22.34 3.12
C GLN A 156 2.82 -22.35 1.86
N SER A 157 2.67 -21.37 0.99
CA SER A 157 3.44 -21.27 -0.25
C SER A 157 3.96 -19.86 -0.32
N PHE A 158 5.28 -19.69 -0.41
CA PHE A 158 5.87 -18.37 -0.59
C PHE A 158 5.33 -17.71 -1.86
N LEU A 159 5.10 -16.40 -1.80
CA LEU A 159 4.73 -15.61 -2.96
C LEU A 159 6.00 -15.08 -3.63
N MET A 160 6.25 -15.52 -4.86
CA MET A 160 7.36 -15.02 -5.68
C MET A 160 6.90 -13.89 -6.59
N GLU A 161 7.47 -12.71 -6.41
CA GLU A 161 7.33 -11.57 -7.32
C GLU A 161 8.54 -11.48 -8.26
N VAL A 162 8.29 -11.30 -9.56
CA VAL A 162 9.34 -11.15 -10.58
C VAL A 162 9.23 -9.78 -11.25
N CYS A 163 10.33 -9.03 -11.23
CA CYS A 163 10.47 -7.76 -11.93
C CYS A 163 10.70 -7.98 -13.43
N VAL A 164 9.87 -7.37 -14.28
CA VAL A 164 9.88 -7.56 -15.74
C VAL A 164 9.77 -6.23 -16.49
N ASP A 165 10.37 -6.17 -17.68
CA ASP A 165 10.43 -4.98 -18.54
C ASP A 165 9.99 -5.21 -19.99
N SER A 166 9.44 -6.39 -20.27
CA SER A 166 8.94 -6.76 -21.59
C SER A 166 7.85 -7.81 -21.48
N VAL A 167 7.06 -7.94 -22.55
CA VAL A 167 6.03 -8.98 -22.68
C VAL A 167 6.67 -10.37 -22.64
N GLU A 168 7.83 -10.56 -23.30
CA GLU A 168 8.58 -11.83 -23.27
C GLU A 168 8.96 -12.21 -21.83
N SER A 169 9.55 -11.27 -21.08
CA SER A 169 9.90 -11.48 -19.67
C SER A 169 8.67 -11.79 -18.81
N ALA A 170 7.55 -11.08 -19.02
CA ALA A 170 6.31 -11.30 -18.29
C ALA A 170 5.75 -12.72 -18.51
N VAL A 171 5.68 -13.16 -19.77
CA VAL A 171 5.21 -14.51 -20.15
C VAL A 171 6.15 -15.57 -19.59
N ASN A 172 7.46 -15.34 -19.65
CA ASN A 172 8.45 -16.27 -19.11
C ASN A 172 8.33 -16.41 -17.59
N ALA A 173 8.10 -15.31 -16.88
CA ALA A 173 7.91 -15.30 -15.43
C ALA A 173 6.64 -16.08 -15.01
N GLU A 174 5.51 -15.85 -15.67
CA GLU A 174 4.27 -16.62 -15.39
C GLU A 174 4.47 -18.11 -15.67
N ARG A 175 5.07 -18.47 -16.81
CA ARG A 175 5.39 -19.87 -17.18
C ARG A 175 6.38 -20.54 -16.23
N GLY A 176 7.27 -19.77 -15.61
CA GLY A 176 8.19 -20.23 -14.57
C GLY A 176 7.51 -20.44 -13.21
N GLY A 177 6.28 -19.94 -13.04
CA GLY A 177 5.50 -20.05 -11.82
C GLY A 177 5.68 -18.87 -10.85
N ALA A 178 5.97 -17.67 -11.37
CA ALA A 178 5.81 -16.45 -10.59
C ALA A 178 4.37 -16.29 -10.13
N SER A 179 4.18 -15.77 -8.91
CA SER A 179 2.86 -15.52 -8.33
C SER A 179 2.36 -14.11 -8.61
N ARG A 180 3.28 -13.18 -8.87
CA ARG A 180 3.01 -11.77 -9.17
C ARG A 180 4.13 -11.19 -10.03
N LEU A 181 3.80 -10.18 -10.84
CA LEU A 181 4.78 -9.41 -11.59
C LEU A 181 4.88 -7.98 -11.06
N GLU A 182 6.08 -7.43 -11.07
CA GLU A 182 6.32 -5.98 -11.02
C GLU A 182 6.75 -5.53 -12.42
N LEU A 183 5.92 -4.72 -13.08
CA LEU A 183 6.17 -4.19 -14.41
C LEU A 183 6.89 -2.85 -14.33
N CYS A 184 8.08 -2.80 -14.92
CA CYS A 184 8.99 -1.66 -14.92
C CYS A 184 9.42 -1.30 -16.35
N SER A 185 9.98 -0.11 -16.54
CA SER A 185 10.92 0.20 -17.62
C SER A 185 12.33 0.39 -17.05
N SER A 186 13.34 0.49 -17.92
CA SER A 186 14.72 0.87 -17.55
C SER A 186 15.27 0.18 -16.29
N LEU A 187 15.27 -1.17 -16.26
CA LEU A 187 15.78 -1.92 -15.11
C LEU A 187 17.26 -1.67 -14.78
N LEU A 188 18.03 -1.09 -15.71
CA LEU A 188 19.40 -0.65 -15.44
C LEU A 188 19.45 0.53 -14.46
N GLU A 189 18.40 1.35 -14.41
CA GLU A 189 18.24 2.48 -13.47
C GLU A 189 17.50 2.07 -12.18
N GLY A 190 17.31 0.76 -11.97
CA GLY A 190 16.57 0.22 -10.83
C GLY A 190 15.05 0.18 -11.00
N GLY A 191 14.54 0.38 -12.22
CA GLY A 191 13.11 0.34 -12.54
C GLY A 191 12.46 1.71 -12.53
N LEU A 192 11.84 2.08 -13.66
CA LEU A 192 11.07 3.29 -13.88
C LEU A 192 9.63 2.95 -14.27
N THR A 193 8.75 3.96 -14.34
CA THR A 193 7.38 3.79 -14.83
C THR A 193 7.38 3.15 -16.23
N PRO A 194 6.68 2.02 -16.47
CA PRO A 194 6.58 1.42 -17.79
C PRO A 194 5.78 2.29 -18.76
N SER A 195 5.90 2.04 -20.07
CA SER A 195 5.01 2.68 -21.04
C SER A 195 3.60 2.09 -20.93
N LEU A 196 2.59 2.90 -21.26
CA LEU A 196 1.19 2.45 -21.24
C LEU A 196 0.95 1.26 -22.19
N GLY A 197 1.57 1.31 -23.37
CA GLY A 197 1.49 0.24 -24.36
C GLY A 197 2.07 -1.08 -23.85
N LEU A 198 3.15 -1.05 -23.06
CA LEU A 198 3.69 -2.25 -22.44
C LEU A 198 2.69 -2.88 -21.46
N LEU A 199 2.08 -2.09 -20.58
CA LEU A 199 1.06 -2.59 -19.65
C LEU A 199 -0.12 -3.21 -20.41
N GLN A 200 -0.66 -2.52 -21.41
CA GLN A 200 -1.80 -2.99 -22.20
C GLN A 200 -1.53 -4.35 -22.83
N VAL A 201 -0.36 -4.53 -23.45
CA VAL A 201 0.00 -5.80 -24.09
C VAL A 201 0.24 -6.87 -23.03
N VAL A 202 0.95 -6.58 -21.93
CA VAL A 202 1.17 -7.53 -20.83
C VAL A 202 -0.18 -8.05 -20.28
N LYS A 203 -1.16 -7.17 -20.06
CA LYS A 203 -2.48 -7.55 -19.54
C LYS A 203 -3.30 -8.42 -20.51
N GLN A 204 -2.96 -8.48 -21.80
CA GLN A 204 -3.59 -9.41 -22.76
C GLN A 204 -3.09 -10.85 -22.59
N TYR A 205 -1.83 -11.03 -22.17
CA TYR A 205 -1.17 -12.33 -22.10
C TYR A 205 -1.06 -12.91 -20.70
N ILE A 206 -1.05 -12.06 -19.66
CA ILE A 206 -0.77 -12.45 -18.27
C ILE A 206 -2.05 -12.49 -17.44
N LYS A 207 -2.18 -13.56 -16.63
CA LYS A 207 -3.32 -13.80 -15.74
C LYS A 207 -2.98 -13.54 -14.27
N ILE A 208 -1.73 -13.73 -13.87
CA ILE A 208 -1.28 -13.37 -12.52
C ILE A 208 -1.30 -11.86 -12.30
N PRO A 209 -1.40 -11.37 -11.03
CA PRO A 209 -1.44 -9.94 -10.75
C PRO A 209 -0.19 -9.21 -11.28
N VAL A 210 -0.41 -8.04 -11.89
CA VAL A 210 0.62 -7.17 -12.44
C VAL A 210 0.61 -5.84 -11.68
N TYR A 211 1.65 -5.63 -10.88
CA TYR A 211 1.88 -4.37 -10.20
C TYR A 211 2.74 -3.48 -11.08
N VAL A 212 2.46 -2.18 -11.10
CA VAL A 212 3.20 -1.22 -11.94
C VAL A 212 4.11 -0.35 -11.10
N MET A 213 5.34 -0.14 -11.56
CA MET A 213 6.23 0.86 -11.00
C MET A 213 5.71 2.27 -11.33
N ILE A 214 5.72 3.17 -10.35
CA ILE A 214 5.50 4.60 -10.52
C ILE A 214 6.74 5.32 -10.01
N ARG A 215 7.68 5.56 -10.93
CA ARG A 215 8.95 6.22 -10.68
C ARG A 215 9.40 6.95 -11.96
N PRO A 216 9.36 8.29 -11.98
CA PRO A 216 9.48 9.06 -13.22
C PRO A 216 10.92 9.14 -13.77
N ARG A 217 11.93 8.88 -12.93
CA ARG A 217 13.36 8.93 -13.30
C ARG A 217 14.25 8.10 -12.37
N GLY A 218 15.48 7.85 -12.80
CA GLY A 218 16.53 7.28 -11.96
C GLY A 218 17.00 8.23 -10.85
N GLY A 219 17.98 7.76 -10.06
CA GLY A 219 18.56 8.52 -8.95
C GLY A 219 17.71 8.49 -7.67
N ASP A 220 17.68 9.61 -6.96
CA ASP A 220 17.01 9.76 -5.67
C ASP A 220 15.47 9.64 -5.73
N PHE A 221 14.84 9.73 -4.55
CA PHE A 221 13.40 9.69 -4.36
C PHE A 221 12.84 11.00 -3.80
N LEU A 222 13.56 12.11 -4.02
CA LEU A 222 13.18 13.46 -3.64
C LEU A 222 12.59 14.16 -4.87
N TYR A 223 11.27 14.04 -5.03
CA TYR A 223 10.61 14.51 -6.24
C TYR A 223 10.21 15.99 -6.17
N SER A 224 10.43 16.69 -7.27
CA SER A 224 9.90 18.03 -7.53
C SER A 224 8.38 18.02 -7.72
N ASP A 225 7.77 19.21 -7.67
CA ASP A 225 6.31 19.33 -7.83
C ASP A 225 5.87 18.81 -9.21
N GLN A 226 6.62 19.10 -10.27
CA GLN A 226 6.34 18.65 -11.63
C GLN A 226 6.45 17.12 -11.77
N GLU A 227 7.43 16.50 -11.12
CA GLU A 227 7.59 15.04 -11.13
C GLU A 227 6.43 14.35 -10.40
N VAL A 228 5.97 14.93 -9.29
CA VAL A 228 4.79 14.43 -8.58
C VAL A 228 3.54 14.50 -9.45
N GLU A 229 3.36 15.56 -10.24
CA GLU A 229 2.24 15.65 -11.19
C GLU A 229 2.32 14.60 -12.30
N VAL A 230 3.52 14.27 -12.77
CA VAL A 230 3.73 13.13 -13.70
C VAL A 230 3.31 11.82 -13.03
N MET A 231 3.80 11.55 -11.82
CA MET A 231 3.46 10.33 -11.07
C MET A 231 1.95 10.15 -10.87
N LYS A 232 1.22 11.24 -10.56
CA LYS A 232 -0.25 11.18 -10.41
C LYS A 232 -0.95 10.83 -11.71
N LYS A 233 -0.54 11.43 -12.83
CA LYS A 233 -1.10 11.12 -14.16
C LYS A 233 -0.82 9.67 -14.54
N ASP A 234 0.39 9.19 -14.29
CA ASP A 234 0.74 7.80 -14.53
C ASP A 234 -0.11 6.85 -13.66
N ILE A 235 -0.32 7.16 -12.38
CA ILE A 235 -1.20 6.38 -11.50
C ILE A 235 -2.61 6.28 -12.09
N GLU A 236 -3.20 7.40 -12.50
CA GLU A 236 -4.53 7.42 -13.11
C GLU A 236 -4.58 6.56 -14.38
N LEU A 237 -3.63 6.76 -15.30
CA LEU A 237 -3.56 6.02 -16.56
C LEU A 237 -3.37 4.52 -16.31
N MET A 238 -2.40 4.12 -15.49
CA MET A 238 -2.12 2.70 -15.24
C MET A 238 -3.30 1.99 -14.56
N LYS A 239 -4.00 2.67 -13.65
CA LYS A 239 -5.24 2.13 -13.05
C LYS A 239 -6.32 1.88 -14.09
N THR A 240 -6.57 2.85 -14.97
CA THR A 240 -7.60 2.70 -16.02
C THR A 240 -7.27 1.61 -17.03
N GLN A 241 -5.98 1.28 -17.21
CA GLN A 241 -5.52 0.20 -18.09
C GLN A 241 -5.35 -1.15 -17.37
N GLY A 242 -5.83 -1.30 -16.13
CA GLY A 242 -5.93 -2.60 -15.47
C GLY A 242 -4.71 -3.05 -14.69
N ALA A 243 -3.88 -2.13 -14.18
CA ALA A 243 -2.90 -2.46 -13.15
C ALA A 243 -3.60 -3.06 -11.91
N ASP A 244 -3.04 -4.12 -11.34
CA ASP A 244 -3.59 -4.82 -10.17
C ASP A 244 -3.02 -4.32 -8.84
N GLY A 245 -1.98 -3.48 -8.90
CA GLY A 245 -1.31 -2.85 -7.77
C GLY A 245 -0.29 -1.83 -8.23
N VAL A 246 0.20 -1.01 -7.30
CA VAL A 246 1.17 0.05 -7.60
C VAL A 246 2.36 -0.05 -6.67
N VAL A 247 3.55 0.16 -7.22
CA VAL A 247 4.81 0.23 -6.51
C VAL A 247 5.36 1.65 -6.61
N LEU A 248 5.66 2.28 -5.48
CA LEU A 248 6.23 3.64 -5.44
C LEU A 248 7.02 3.87 -4.15
N GLY A 249 7.66 5.01 -4.02
CA GLY A 249 8.20 5.47 -2.75
C GLY A 249 8.82 6.85 -2.87
N ALA A 250 8.71 7.64 -1.81
CA ALA A 250 9.19 9.01 -1.77
C ALA A 250 9.85 9.32 -0.43
N LEU A 251 10.98 10.03 -0.48
CA LEU A 251 11.77 10.41 0.68
C LEU A 251 11.94 11.93 0.78
N THR A 252 12.21 12.39 1.99
CA THR A 252 12.66 13.75 2.27
C THR A 252 14.19 13.87 2.12
N GLU A 253 14.72 15.09 2.04
CA GLU A 253 16.17 15.36 2.01
C GLU A 253 16.94 14.67 3.16
N ASP A 254 16.34 14.55 4.34
CA ASP A 254 16.96 13.91 5.52
C ASP A 254 16.81 12.37 5.53
N GLY A 255 16.46 11.75 4.41
CA GLY A 255 16.34 10.29 4.30
C GLY A 255 15.17 9.70 5.12
N ARG A 256 14.08 10.43 5.31
CA ARG A 256 12.86 9.92 5.95
C ARG A 256 11.78 9.72 4.90
N VAL A 257 10.81 8.85 5.18
CA VAL A 257 9.62 8.70 4.31
C VAL A 257 8.88 10.04 4.24
N ASP A 258 8.65 10.56 3.03
CA ASP A 258 7.80 11.75 2.84
C ASP A 258 6.34 11.35 3.01
N ALA A 259 5.89 11.31 4.26
CA ALA A 259 4.53 10.91 4.61
C ALA A 259 3.46 11.80 3.96
N ASN A 260 3.75 13.08 3.72
CA ASN A 260 2.78 13.99 3.10
C ASN A 260 2.58 13.67 1.62
N LEU A 261 3.68 13.45 0.89
CA LEU A 261 3.61 13.02 -0.51
C LEU A 261 3.03 11.62 -0.63
N CYS A 262 3.44 10.69 0.23
CA CYS A 262 2.93 9.33 0.20
C CYS A 262 1.40 9.31 0.39
N MET A 263 0.85 10.07 1.35
CA MET A 263 -0.61 10.18 1.51
C MET A 263 -1.32 10.65 0.24
N GLU A 264 -0.73 11.60 -0.49
CA GLU A 264 -1.30 12.13 -1.72
C GLU A 264 -1.28 11.10 -2.85
N LEU A 265 -0.16 10.40 -3.04
CA LEU A 265 -0.05 9.34 -4.03
C LEU A 265 -0.94 8.14 -3.68
N ILE A 266 -1.00 7.73 -2.41
CA ILE A 266 -1.90 6.67 -1.93
C ILE A 266 -3.36 6.99 -2.26
N ALA A 267 -3.79 8.24 -2.06
CA ALA A 267 -5.15 8.67 -2.37
C ALA A 267 -5.46 8.49 -3.87
N ALA A 268 -4.50 8.78 -4.75
CA ALA A 268 -4.64 8.55 -6.19
C ALA A 268 -4.63 7.04 -6.55
N VAL A 269 -3.89 6.21 -5.81
CA VAL A 269 -3.77 4.77 -6.09
C VAL A 269 -5.00 3.97 -5.66
N ARG A 270 -5.61 4.29 -4.51
CA ARG A 270 -6.72 3.49 -3.97
C ARG A 270 -7.87 3.32 -4.99
N PRO A 271 -8.52 2.14 -5.04
CA PRO A 271 -8.48 1.06 -4.06
C PRO A 271 -7.34 0.03 -4.25
N LEU A 272 -6.45 0.22 -5.23
CA LEU A 272 -5.40 -0.76 -5.51
C LEU A 272 -4.42 -0.93 -4.33
N PRO A 273 -3.84 -2.14 -4.19
CA PRO A 273 -2.79 -2.42 -3.22
C PRO A 273 -1.50 -1.66 -3.54
N LEU A 274 -0.74 -1.33 -2.48
CA LEU A 274 0.51 -0.57 -2.57
C LEU A 274 1.70 -1.30 -1.97
N THR A 275 2.82 -1.25 -2.70
CA THR A 275 4.15 -1.63 -2.23
C THR A 275 5.04 -0.39 -2.15
N PHE A 276 5.70 -0.18 -1.01
CA PHE A 276 6.77 0.81 -0.91
C PHE A 276 8.09 0.19 -1.39
N HIS A 277 8.67 0.70 -2.47
CA HIS A 277 9.87 0.08 -3.08
C HIS A 277 11.17 0.35 -2.31
N ARG A 278 12.30 -0.02 -2.91
CA ARG A 278 13.67 0.12 -2.36
C ARG A 278 14.15 1.54 -2.05
N ALA A 279 13.34 2.58 -2.22
CA ALA A 279 13.56 3.82 -1.47
C ALA A 279 13.68 3.56 0.03
N PHE A 280 13.04 2.50 0.54
CA PHE A 280 13.19 2.08 1.92
C PHE A 280 14.65 1.82 2.30
N ASP A 281 15.46 1.27 1.39
CA ASP A 281 16.87 0.96 1.68
C ASP A 281 17.74 2.22 1.80
N MET A 282 17.22 3.39 1.40
CA MET A 282 17.90 4.68 1.45
C MET A 282 17.44 5.54 2.65
N VAL A 283 16.66 4.96 3.58
CA VAL A 283 16.18 5.70 4.76
C VAL A 283 17.26 5.78 5.84
N HIS A 284 17.18 6.84 6.64
CA HIS A 284 18.08 7.05 7.77
C HIS A 284 17.80 6.08 8.94
N ASP A 285 16.52 5.84 9.25
CA ASP A 285 16.09 4.94 10.33
C ASP A 285 15.01 3.98 9.80
N PRO A 286 15.35 2.71 9.54
CA PRO A 286 14.42 1.75 8.96
C PRO A 286 13.30 1.33 9.94
N ALA A 287 13.53 1.37 11.25
CA ALA A 287 12.51 1.02 12.24
C ALA A 287 11.40 2.08 12.27
N VAL A 288 11.77 3.37 12.23
CA VAL A 288 10.83 4.49 12.16
C VAL A 288 10.13 4.54 10.79
N ALA A 289 10.86 4.30 9.71
CA ALA A 289 10.30 4.24 8.36
C ALA A 289 9.21 3.16 8.29
N LEU A 290 9.45 1.97 8.84
CA LEU A 290 8.48 0.87 8.85
C LEU A 290 7.17 1.26 9.54
N GLU A 291 7.22 1.85 10.74
CA GLU A 291 6.00 2.31 11.44
C GLU A 291 5.25 3.40 10.66
N THR A 292 6.00 4.25 9.95
CA THR A 292 5.41 5.27 9.08
C THR A 292 4.65 4.61 7.92
N LEU A 293 5.23 3.61 7.26
CA LEU A 293 4.59 2.87 6.17
C LEU A 293 3.34 2.12 6.63
N ILE A 294 3.40 1.49 7.80
CA ILE A 294 2.24 0.83 8.44
C ILE A 294 1.12 1.85 8.69
N SER A 295 1.46 3.01 9.26
CA SER A 295 0.48 4.07 9.55
C SER A 295 -0.16 4.67 8.29
N LEU A 296 0.58 4.71 7.19
CA LEU A 296 0.09 5.15 5.87
C LEU A 296 -0.77 4.09 5.17
N GLY A 297 -0.71 2.83 5.63
CA GLY A 297 -1.48 1.72 5.08
C GLY A 297 -0.88 1.09 3.82
N PHE A 298 0.45 1.10 3.68
CA PHE A 298 1.13 0.24 2.70
C PHE A 298 0.94 -1.23 3.07
N GLU A 299 0.75 -2.09 2.07
CA GLU A 299 0.56 -3.53 2.30
C GLU A 299 1.90 -4.27 2.30
N ARG A 300 2.86 -3.75 1.53
CA ARG A 300 4.19 -4.33 1.34
C ARG A 300 5.28 -3.27 1.39
N VAL A 301 6.47 -3.68 1.82
CA VAL A 301 7.72 -2.94 1.64
C VAL A 301 8.76 -3.85 1.00
N LEU A 302 9.37 -3.40 -0.09
CA LEU A 302 10.46 -4.08 -0.78
C LEU A 302 11.79 -3.53 -0.27
N THR A 303 12.66 -4.41 0.25
CA THR A 303 13.90 -3.99 0.92
C THR A 303 15.03 -5.02 0.77
N SER A 304 16.25 -4.53 0.65
CA SER A 304 17.50 -5.30 0.80
C SER A 304 18.07 -5.21 2.22
N GLY A 305 17.28 -4.76 3.20
CA GLY A 305 17.72 -4.53 4.58
C GLY A 305 18.65 -3.33 4.73
N CYS A 306 18.50 -2.29 3.90
CA CYS A 306 19.39 -1.13 3.85
C CYS A 306 20.86 -1.47 3.51
N ASP A 307 21.08 -2.60 2.83
CA ASP A 307 22.41 -3.04 2.38
C ASP A 307 22.46 -3.26 0.86
N SER A 308 23.64 -3.56 0.34
CA SER A 308 23.96 -3.86 -1.05
C SER A 308 23.16 -5.04 -1.65
N SER A 309 22.75 -6.00 -0.82
CA SER A 309 21.89 -7.12 -1.24
C SER A 309 21.03 -7.64 -0.08
N ALA A 310 19.93 -8.32 -0.40
CA ALA A 310 19.06 -8.94 0.59
C ALA A 310 19.78 -9.97 1.47
N LEU A 311 20.85 -10.61 0.97
CA LEU A 311 21.63 -11.57 1.74
C LEU A 311 22.43 -10.88 2.86
N GLU A 312 23.09 -9.75 2.55
CA GLU A 312 23.81 -8.95 3.55
C GLU A 312 22.84 -8.33 4.56
N GLY A 313 21.68 -7.87 4.08
CA GLY A 313 20.64 -7.28 4.91
C GLY A 313 19.77 -8.24 5.71
N VAL A 314 19.99 -9.56 5.66
CA VAL A 314 19.17 -10.56 6.39
C VAL A 314 18.93 -10.18 7.86
N PRO A 315 19.95 -9.75 8.66
CA PRO A 315 19.72 -9.39 10.06
C PRO A 315 18.76 -8.20 10.23
N VAL A 316 18.81 -7.22 9.32
CA VAL A 316 17.91 -6.05 9.33
C VAL A 316 16.51 -6.48 8.92
N ILE A 317 16.38 -7.25 7.83
CA ILE A 317 15.09 -7.73 7.31
C ILE A 317 14.37 -8.56 8.36
N LYS A 318 15.09 -9.46 9.06
CA LYS A 318 14.53 -10.23 10.18
C LYS A 318 13.94 -9.33 11.26
N ARG A 319 14.69 -8.32 11.71
CA ARG A 319 14.20 -7.36 12.73
C ARG A 319 12.96 -6.60 12.25
N LEU A 320 12.92 -6.24 10.97
CA LEU A 320 11.77 -5.55 10.38
C LEU A 320 10.53 -6.45 10.33
N ILE A 321 10.68 -7.75 10.00
CA ILE A 321 9.59 -8.72 10.05
C ILE A 321 9.07 -8.88 11.48
N ASP A 322 9.99 -9.06 12.44
CA ASP A 322 9.67 -9.21 13.87
C ASP A 322 8.96 -7.95 14.41
N GLN A 323 9.35 -6.76 13.95
CA GLN A 323 8.70 -5.49 14.28
C GLN A 323 7.33 -5.34 13.59
N ALA A 324 7.22 -5.72 12.31
CA ALA A 324 6.00 -5.60 11.52
C ALA A 324 4.84 -6.39 12.14
N LYS A 325 5.11 -7.58 12.70
CA LYS A 325 4.12 -8.47 13.34
C LYS A 325 2.89 -8.71 12.43
N GLY A 326 3.14 -8.90 11.13
CA GLY A 326 2.10 -9.12 10.12
C GLY A 326 1.24 -7.90 9.76
N ARG A 327 1.53 -6.70 10.31
CA ARG A 327 0.80 -5.46 9.96
C ARG A 327 1.13 -4.93 8.56
N ILE A 328 2.32 -5.26 8.07
CA ILE A 328 2.81 -5.00 6.72
C ILE A 328 3.70 -6.18 6.32
N ILE A 329 3.69 -6.53 5.04
CA ILE A 329 4.56 -7.58 4.50
C ILE A 329 5.94 -6.97 4.21
N VAL A 330 6.98 -7.53 4.80
CA VAL A 330 8.38 -7.15 4.49
C VAL A 330 8.90 -8.15 3.47
N MET A 331 9.08 -7.67 2.23
CA MET A 331 9.47 -8.49 1.08
C MET A 331 10.96 -8.29 0.78
N PRO A 332 11.85 -9.25 1.11
CA PRO A 332 13.25 -9.19 0.72
C PRO A 332 13.40 -9.09 -0.81
N GLY A 333 14.30 -8.22 -1.25
CA GLY A 333 14.69 -8.07 -2.65
C GLY A 333 16.05 -7.42 -2.80
N GLY A 334 16.66 -7.58 -3.97
CA GLY A 334 18.03 -7.13 -4.25
C GLY A 334 19.02 -8.29 -4.24
N GLY A 335 19.44 -8.73 -5.42
CA GLY A 335 20.45 -9.80 -5.57
C GLY A 335 19.97 -11.21 -5.22
N ILE A 336 18.66 -11.46 -5.13
CA ILE A 336 18.12 -12.81 -4.88
C ILE A 336 18.32 -13.70 -6.12
N THR A 337 18.89 -14.88 -5.89
CA THR A 337 19.23 -15.91 -6.87
C THR A 337 18.95 -17.30 -6.29
N GLU A 338 19.02 -18.33 -7.12
CA GLU A 338 18.88 -19.73 -6.74
C GLU A 338 19.91 -20.16 -5.68
N ARG A 339 21.03 -19.44 -5.57
CA ARG A 339 22.14 -19.77 -4.66
C ARG A 339 21.97 -19.19 -3.26
N ASN A 340 21.09 -18.21 -3.08
CA ASN A 340 20.94 -17.51 -1.80
C ASN A 340 19.50 -17.45 -1.29
N LEU A 341 18.49 -17.79 -2.11
CA LEU A 341 17.09 -17.73 -1.73
C LEU A 341 16.79 -18.49 -0.43
N GLN A 342 17.22 -19.76 -0.32
CA GLN A 342 16.96 -20.58 0.87
C GLN A 342 17.45 -19.90 2.16
N ARG A 343 18.72 -19.46 2.17
CA ARG A 343 19.33 -18.77 3.31
C ARG A 343 18.60 -17.47 3.67
N ILE A 344 18.12 -16.73 2.68
CA ILE A 344 17.35 -15.50 2.90
C ILE A 344 16.00 -15.84 3.52
N LEU A 345 15.26 -16.81 2.98
CA LEU A 345 13.94 -17.19 3.50
C LEU A 345 14.04 -17.74 4.93
N GLU A 346 14.94 -18.69 5.19
CA GLU A 346 15.18 -19.27 6.51
C GLU A 346 15.68 -18.22 7.52
N GLY A 347 16.59 -17.34 7.09
CA GLY A 347 17.20 -16.32 7.95
C GLY A 347 16.27 -15.16 8.29
N THR A 348 15.29 -14.86 7.43
CA THR A 348 14.37 -13.73 7.62
C THR A 348 12.99 -14.15 8.14
N GLY A 349 12.49 -15.32 7.75
CA GLY A 349 11.10 -15.73 7.96
C GLY A 349 10.11 -15.03 7.02
N ALA A 350 10.59 -14.48 5.89
CA ALA A 350 9.74 -13.75 4.94
C ALA A 350 8.79 -14.68 4.17
N GLU A 351 7.53 -14.26 3.98
CA GLU A 351 6.50 -15.01 3.25
C GLU A 351 6.41 -14.65 1.76
N GLU A 352 6.90 -13.47 1.38
CA GLU A 352 6.98 -13.01 -0.01
C GLU A 352 8.43 -12.64 -0.33
N PHE A 353 8.89 -12.83 -1.58
CA PHE A 353 10.21 -12.38 -2.02
C PHE A 353 10.20 -11.85 -3.45
N HIS A 354 11.14 -10.94 -3.73
CA HIS A 354 11.25 -10.26 -5.02
C HIS A 354 12.58 -10.56 -5.71
N CYS A 355 12.51 -10.93 -6.99
CA CYS A 355 13.70 -11.24 -7.80
C CYS A 355 13.57 -10.75 -9.25
N SER A 356 14.67 -10.77 -10.00
CA SER A 356 14.63 -10.49 -11.45
C SER A 356 14.74 -11.74 -12.33
N ALA A 357 15.43 -12.80 -11.85
CA ALA A 357 15.59 -14.08 -12.54
C ALA A 357 16.02 -13.95 -14.03
N ARG A 358 16.82 -12.95 -14.39
CA ARG A 358 17.22 -12.68 -15.78
C ARG A 358 18.42 -13.51 -16.23
N SER A 359 18.46 -13.83 -17.52
CA SER A 359 19.65 -14.29 -18.24
C SER A 359 19.96 -13.33 -19.38
N SER A 360 21.22 -13.30 -19.82
CA SER A 360 21.64 -12.49 -20.96
C SER A 360 21.58 -13.35 -22.21
N ARG A 361 20.97 -12.81 -23.27
CA ARG A 361 20.90 -13.38 -24.62
C ARG A 361 21.59 -12.43 -25.58
N ASP A 362 22.36 -12.99 -26.51
CA ASP A 362 23.00 -12.21 -27.57
C ASP A 362 21.98 -11.87 -28.67
N SER A 363 22.16 -10.70 -29.30
CA SER A 363 21.25 -10.22 -30.35
C SER A 363 21.37 -11.06 -31.61
N ALA A 364 20.22 -11.24 -32.28
CA ALA A 364 20.16 -11.90 -33.59
C ALA A 364 20.74 -11.03 -34.74
N MET A 365 21.15 -9.79 -34.46
CA MET A 365 21.79 -8.91 -35.44
C MET A 365 23.08 -9.53 -35.97
N LYS A 366 23.08 -9.84 -37.27
CA LYS A 366 24.24 -10.42 -37.98
C LYS A 366 25.37 -9.41 -38.19
N PHE A 367 25.01 -8.17 -38.52
CA PHE A 367 25.96 -7.06 -38.62
C PHE A 367 26.01 -6.28 -37.31
N ARG A 368 27.22 -5.90 -36.87
CA ARG A 368 27.45 -5.13 -35.63
C ARG A 368 28.39 -3.97 -35.90
N ASN A 369 27.98 -2.77 -35.52
CA ASN A 369 28.86 -1.60 -35.48
C ASN A 369 29.32 -1.37 -34.04
N THR A 370 30.55 -1.77 -33.74
CA THR A 370 31.12 -1.66 -32.39
C THR A 370 31.67 -0.28 -32.06
N CYS A 371 31.67 0.65 -33.02
CA CYS A 371 32.19 2.01 -32.84
C CYS A 371 31.14 2.99 -32.28
N VAL A 372 29.89 2.55 -32.09
CA VAL A 372 28.77 3.41 -31.64
C VAL A 372 28.22 2.87 -30.32
N THR A 373 27.88 3.79 -29.42
CA THR A 373 27.19 3.51 -28.16
C THR A 373 25.98 4.44 -28.07
N MET A 374 24.82 3.89 -27.72
CA MET A 374 23.56 4.63 -27.65
C MET A 374 23.37 5.33 -26.30
N GLY A 375 23.94 4.76 -25.23
CA GLY A 375 23.85 5.27 -23.87
C GLY A 375 25.18 5.76 -23.29
N ALA A 376 25.21 5.96 -21.97
CA ALA A 376 26.44 6.31 -21.26
C ALA A 376 27.50 5.18 -21.35
N THR A 377 28.78 5.56 -21.39
CA THR A 377 29.95 4.73 -21.72
C THR A 377 30.21 3.50 -20.82
N ILE A 378 29.41 3.29 -19.77
CA ILE A 378 29.53 2.18 -18.80
C ILE A 378 28.32 1.22 -18.93
N SER A 379 27.61 1.25 -20.06
CA SER A 379 26.41 0.44 -20.28
C SER A 379 26.70 -1.01 -20.65
N ALA A 380 25.66 -1.84 -20.53
CA ALA A 380 25.66 -3.20 -21.07
C ALA A 380 25.93 -3.19 -22.60
N PRO A 381 26.43 -4.30 -23.17
CA PRO A 381 26.65 -4.39 -24.61
C PRO A 381 25.37 -4.04 -25.39
N GLU A 382 25.47 -3.23 -26.45
CA GLU A 382 24.33 -2.81 -27.30
C GLU A 382 23.54 -3.99 -27.87
N TYR A 383 24.23 -5.11 -28.06
CA TYR A 383 23.68 -6.35 -28.61
C TYR A 383 23.37 -7.39 -27.52
N GLY A 384 23.41 -7.02 -26.24
CA GLY A 384 23.05 -7.88 -25.11
C GLY A 384 21.64 -7.60 -24.61
N LEU A 385 20.77 -8.61 -24.66
CA LEU A 385 19.39 -8.53 -24.19
C LEU A 385 19.26 -9.28 -22.86
N LYS A 386 18.72 -8.64 -21.83
CA LYS A 386 18.40 -9.32 -20.56
C LYS A 386 16.92 -9.65 -20.52
N VAL A 387 16.59 -10.94 -20.40
CA VAL A 387 15.20 -11.43 -20.40
C VAL A 387 15.00 -12.33 -19.18
N ALA A 388 13.80 -12.33 -18.59
CA ALA A 388 13.47 -13.28 -17.54
C ALA A 388 13.58 -14.72 -18.05
N ASP A 389 14.29 -15.56 -17.31
CA ASP A 389 14.59 -16.94 -17.70
C ASP A 389 13.63 -17.91 -17.02
N VAL A 390 12.85 -18.64 -17.83
CA VAL A 390 11.84 -19.60 -17.34
C VAL A 390 12.46 -20.64 -16.39
N SER A 391 13.67 -21.11 -16.68
CA SER A 391 14.33 -22.16 -15.89
C SER A 391 14.78 -21.62 -14.53
N LYS A 392 15.27 -20.38 -14.49
CA LYS A 392 15.66 -19.71 -13.24
C LYS A 392 14.45 -19.45 -12.35
N VAL A 393 13.37 -18.91 -12.92
CA VAL A 393 12.11 -18.68 -12.20
C VAL A 393 11.56 -19.99 -11.64
N ARG A 394 11.57 -21.07 -12.44
CA ARG A 394 11.14 -22.41 -11.99
C ARG A 394 12.02 -22.95 -10.86
N SER A 395 13.33 -22.74 -10.93
CA SER A 395 14.28 -23.17 -9.91
C SER A 395 14.06 -22.41 -8.59
N LEU A 396 13.87 -21.10 -8.63
CA LEU A 396 13.52 -20.28 -7.45
C LEU A 396 12.21 -20.76 -6.82
N ASN A 397 11.18 -21.01 -7.63
CA ASN A 397 9.90 -21.53 -7.15
C ASN A 397 10.05 -22.92 -6.49
N ALA A 398 10.89 -23.80 -7.05
CA ALA A 398 11.17 -25.11 -6.46
C ALA A 398 11.90 -24.99 -5.12
N ILE A 399 12.91 -24.10 -5.02
CA ILE A 399 13.63 -23.83 -3.76
C ILE A 399 12.67 -23.30 -2.70
N ALA A 400 11.82 -22.33 -3.06
CA ALA A 400 10.82 -21.79 -2.15
C ALA A 400 9.88 -22.90 -1.62
N LYS A 401 9.37 -23.76 -2.49
CA LYS A 401 8.52 -24.90 -2.09
C LYS A 401 9.21 -25.89 -1.14
N ASN A 402 10.52 -26.07 -1.28
CA ASN A 402 11.31 -26.98 -0.46
C ASN A 402 11.79 -26.36 0.87
N THR A 403 11.63 -25.05 1.04
CA THR A 403 12.02 -24.32 2.27
C THR A 403 10.90 -24.31 3.31
N LEU A 404 9.69 -24.74 2.92
CA LEU A 404 8.53 -24.98 3.78
C LEU A 404 8.57 -26.39 4.35
#